data_AF-A0A521BVD2-F1
#
_entry.id   AF-A0A521BVD2-F1
#
_cell.length_a   1.000
_cell.length_b   1.000
_cell.length_c   1.000
_cell.angle_alpha   90.00
_cell.angle_beta   90.00
_cell.angle_gamma   90.00
#
_symmetry.space_group_name_H-M   'P 1'
#
loop_
_entity.id
_entity.type
_entity.pdbx_description
1 polymer ?
#
loop_
_entity_poly.entity_id
_entity_poly.type
_entity_poly.pdbx_seq_one_letter_code
_entity_poly.pdbx_strand_id
1 'polypeptide(L)'
;MKINDKIYCKDVGVYSGQLTKRESYIIKEINDENVRIQNNEGRLKWYSKFYFSLNNEPEIISINIDDTIENIESDAIEVTITFSDKAKYWMTFTTPKYLDKMLGEESYFSSKHFMIIKSLTEESIKSTVLKLDEQDELIENCKKY
;
A
#
# COMPACT_ATOMS: atom_id res chain seq x y z
N MET A 1 14.39 19.24 -2.21
CA MET A 1 14.39 19.19 -0.74
C MET A 1 15.50 20.09 -0.20
N LYS A 2 15.15 20.99 0.72
CA LYS A 2 16.02 21.97 1.40
C LYS A 2 15.60 22.08 2.86
N ILE A 3 16.47 22.64 3.69
CA ILE A 3 16.14 22.94 5.10
C ILE A 3 14.89 23.84 5.14
N ASN A 4 13.97 23.54 6.06
CA ASN A 4 12.65 24.13 6.23
C ASN A 4 11.61 23.82 5.13
N ASP A 5 11.94 23.01 4.12
CA ASP A 5 10.90 22.49 3.21
C ASP A 5 9.94 21.59 4.01
N LYS A 6 8.65 21.68 3.64
CA LYS A 6 7.63 20.69 4.00
C LYS A 6 7.73 19.52 3.02
N ILE A 7 7.89 18.32 3.54
CA ILE A 7 7.92 17.07 2.79
C ILE A 7 6.85 16.13 3.32
N TYR A 8 6.44 15.17 2.50
CA TYR A 8 5.42 14.18 2.80
C TYR A 8 6.05 12.79 2.78
N CYS A 9 5.74 11.95 3.76
CA CYS A 9 6.17 10.55 3.73
C CYS A 9 5.42 9.82 2.60
N LYS A 10 6.16 9.30 1.62
CA LYS A 10 5.59 8.48 0.54
C LYS A 10 5.80 6.99 0.78
N ASP A 11 6.66 6.58 1.69
CA ASP A 11 6.86 5.17 2.01
C ASP A 11 7.31 5.09 3.46
N VAL A 12 6.60 4.33 4.29
CA VAL A 12 6.99 4.17 5.70
C VAL A 12 8.14 3.19 5.88
N GLY A 13 8.35 2.26 4.94
CA GLY A 13 9.35 1.21 4.99
C GLY A 13 9.40 0.50 6.35
N VAL A 14 10.62 0.40 6.90
CA VAL A 14 10.87 -0.16 8.24
C VAL A 14 10.53 0.78 9.40
N TYR A 15 9.98 1.96 9.12
CA TYR A 15 9.72 3.04 10.08
C TYR A 15 8.24 3.25 10.37
N SER A 16 7.38 2.25 10.21
CA SER A 16 5.91 2.36 10.45
C SER A 16 5.52 2.87 11.85
N GLY A 17 6.37 2.69 12.87
CA GLY A 17 6.18 3.27 14.20
C GLY A 17 6.67 4.72 14.37
N GLN A 18 7.32 5.28 13.35
CA GLN A 18 8.02 6.57 13.40
C GLN A 18 7.55 7.54 12.31
N LEU A 19 7.11 7.02 11.16
CA LEU A 19 6.60 7.77 10.03
C LEU A 19 5.18 7.28 9.70
N THR A 20 4.35 8.17 9.19
CA THR A 20 3.01 7.85 8.67
C THR A 20 2.94 8.28 7.21
N LYS A 21 2.47 7.40 6.32
CA LYS A 21 2.27 7.71 4.90
C LYS A 21 1.38 8.96 4.76
N ARG A 22 1.75 9.87 3.85
CA ARG A 22 1.13 11.21 3.60
C ARG A 22 1.22 12.22 4.75
N GLU A 23 1.71 11.83 5.93
CA GLU A 23 1.98 12.79 6.99
C GLU A 23 3.12 13.73 6.56
N SER A 24 3.01 14.98 6.97
CA SER A 24 3.97 16.01 6.59
C SER A 24 5.01 16.28 7.67
N TYR A 25 6.24 16.48 7.24
CA TYR A 25 7.38 16.75 8.11
C TYR A 25 8.15 17.98 7.61
N ILE A 26 8.82 18.67 8.54
CA ILE A 26 9.68 19.81 8.22
C ILE A 26 11.14 19.39 8.31
N ILE A 27 11.90 19.57 7.23
CA ILE A 27 13.34 19.28 7.19
C ILE A 27 14.08 20.23 8.14
N LYS A 28 14.76 19.68 9.15
CA LYS A 28 15.62 20.45 10.07
C LYS A 28 17.07 20.47 9.62
N GLU A 29 17.56 19.36 9.08
CA GLU A 29 18.91 19.25 8.51
C GLU A 29 18.86 18.37 7.26
N ILE A 30 19.84 18.51 6.37
CA ILE A 30 19.93 17.76 5.12
C ILE A 30 21.39 17.41 4.83
N ASN A 31 21.64 16.20 4.36
CA ASN A 31 22.91 15.80 3.76
C ASN A 31 22.63 15.21 2.36
N ASP A 32 23.63 14.58 1.73
CA ASP A 32 23.52 14.12 0.34
C ASP A 32 22.39 13.11 0.12
N GLU A 33 22.18 12.20 1.07
CA GLU A 33 21.22 11.08 0.92
C GLU A 33 20.02 11.17 1.87
N ASN A 34 20.15 11.93 2.96
CA ASN A 34 19.20 11.90 4.07
C ASN A 34 18.67 13.28 4.42
N VAL A 35 17.51 13.28 5.07
CA VAL A 35 16.90 14.41 5.74
C VAL A 35 16.77 14.11 7.23
N ARG A 36 16.95 15.13 8.07
CA ARG A 36 16.68 15.04 9.50
C ARG A 36 15.37 15.72 9.80
N ILE A 37 14.42 14.97 10.37
CA ILE A 37 13.09 15.46 10.72
C ILE A 37 12.73 15.04 12.15
N GLN A 38 11.79 15.76 12.76
CA GLN A 38 11.14 15.31 13.98
C GLN A 38 10.07 14.28 13.59
N ASN A 39 10.22 13.05 14.04
CA ASN A 39 9.33 11.94 13.71
C ASN A 39 8.06 11.95 14.57
N ASN A 40 7.16 10.98 14.36
CA ASN A 40 5.90 10.86 15.11
C ASN A 40 6.09 10.63 16.62
N GLU A 41 7.26 10.17 17.04
CA GLU A 41 7.65 10.00 18.45
C GLU A 41 8.18 11.31 19.07
N GLY A 42 8.20 12.41 18.32
CA GLY A 42 8.76 13.68 18.73
C GLY A 42 10.30 13.72 18.71
N ARG A 43 10.98 12.72 18.12
CA ARG A 43 12.45 12.59 18.12
C ARG A 43 13.05 13.07 16.81
N LEU A 44 14.19 13.76 16.88
CA LEU A 44 14.93 14.24 15.72
C LEU A 44 15.86 13.16 15.17
N LYS A 45 15.50 12.54 14.03
CA LYS A 45 16.21 11.40 13.42
C LYS A 45 16.49 11.63 11.94
N TRP A 46 17.53 10.96 11.44
CA TRP A 46 17.90 10.93 10.02
C TRP A 46 17.13 9.82 9.30
N TYR A 47 16.61 10.15 8.12
CA TYR A 47 15.89 9.23 7.25
C TYR A 47 16.35 9.45 5.80
N SER A 48 16.37 8.39 5.01
CA SER A 48 16.69 8.49 3.58
C SER A 48 15.68 9.40 2.87
N LYS A 49 16.16 10.25 1.96
CA LYS A 49 15.31 11.07 1.07
C LYS A 49 14.34 10.22 0.26
N PHE A 50 14.68 8.95 0.03
CA PHE A 50 13.84 7.99 -0.69
C PHE A 50 12.41 7.89 -0.13
N TYR A 51 12.25 7.96 1.20
CA TYR A 51 10.94 7.79 1.86
C TYR A 51 10.03 9.02 1.76
N PHE A 52 10.48 10.10 1.11
CA PHE A 52 9.75 11.36 1.09
C PHE A 52 9.54 11.92 -0.30
N SER A 53 8.48 12.71 -0.44
CA SER A 53 8.14 13.50 -1.61
C SER A 53 7.93 14.97 -1.23
N LEU A 54 8.08 15.88 -2.18
CA LEU A 54 7.67 17.28 -2.01
C LEU A 54 6.15 17.46 -2.17
N ASN A 55 5.50 16.51 -2.86
CA ASN A 55 4.07 16.55 -3.12
C ASN A 55 3.37 15.52 -2.23
N ASN A 56 2.19 15.86 -1.74
CA ASN A 56 1.34 14.89 -1.07
C ASN A 56 0.69 13.97 -2.11
N GLU A 57 0.61 12.68 -1.79
CA GLU A 57 -0.02 11.68 -2.67
C GLU A 57 -1.52 11.57 -2.40
N PRO A 58 -2.34 11.21 -3.40
CA PRO A 58 -3.77 10.96 -3.20
C PRO A 58 -4.03 9.94 -2.09
N GLU A 59 -5.08 10.17 -1.30
CA GLU A 59 -5.51 9.28 -0.22
C GLU A 59 -6.50 8.25 -0.75
N ILE A 60 -6.51 7.04 -0.17
CA ILE A 60 -7.56 6.06 -0.43
C ILE A 60 -8.86 6.57 0.20
N ILE A 61 -9.90 6.77 -0.61
CA ILE A 61 -11.22 7.18 -0.14
C ILE A 61 -12.21 6.02 -0.03
N SER A 62 -11.99 4.96 -0.81
CA SER A 62 -12.81 3.75 -0.71
C SER A 62 -12.06 2.50 -1.16
N ILE A 63 -12.40 1.39 -0.52
CA ILE A 63 -12.00 0.03 -0.89
C ILE A 63 -13.32 -0.73 -1.04
N ASN A 64 -13.72 -1.00 -2.28
CA ASN A 64 -14.94 -1.72 -2.61
C ASN A 64 -14.60 -3.17 -2.94
N ILE A 65 -15.31 -4.10 -2.32
CA ILE A 65 -15.24 -5.52 -2.67
C ILE A 65 -16.33 -5.74 -3.71
N ASP A 66 -15.93 -6.02 -4.95
CA ASP A 66 -16.85 -6.05 -6.09
C ASP A 66 -17.58 -7.40 -6.21
N ASP A 67 -16.95 -8.47 -5.75
CA ASP A 67 -17.51 -9.83 -5.74
C ASP A 67 -18.08 -10.25 -4.38
N THR A 68 -19.05 -11.16 -4.39
CA THR A 68 -19.52 -11.80 -3.15
C THR A 68 -18.51 -12.85 -2.69
N ILE A 69 -18.20 -12.85 -1.40
CA ILE A 69 -17.32 -13.85 -0.78
C ILE A 69 -18.19 -15.02 -0.31
N GLU A 70 -18.18 -16.11 -1.06
CA GLU A 70 -18.94 -17.34 -0.75
C GLU A 70 -18.08 -18.32 0.06
N ASN A 71 -16.77 -18.34 -0.20
CA ASN A 71 -15.79 -19.19 0.46
C ASN A 71 -14.51 -18.43 0.78
N ILE A 72 -14.37 -18.06 2.06
CA ILE A 72 -13.23 -17.30 2.59
C ILE A 72 -11.87 -17.98 2.35
N GLU A 73 -11.86 -19.30 2.11
CA GLU A 73 -10.63 -20.07 1.94
C GLU A 73 -10.32 -20.36 0.48
N SER A 74 -11.21 -20.13 -0.49
CA SER A 74 -11.02 -20.65 -1.85
C SER A 74 -11.82 -19.92 -2.93
N ASP A 75 -11.87 -18.58 -2.84
CA ASP A 75 -12.41 -17.71 -3.88
C ASP A 75 -11.32 -16.83 -4.52
N ALA A 76 -11.70 -16.13 -5.58
CA ALA A 76 -10.95 -15.03 -6.17
C ALA A 76 -11.87 -13.81 -6.24
N ILE A 77 -11.48 -12.72 -5.58
CA ILE A 77 -12.34 -11.58 -5.28
C ILE A 77 -11.74 -10.30 -5.86
N GLU A 78 -12.41 -9.67 -6.81
CA GLU A 78 -12.03 -8.36 -7.33
C GLU A 78 -12.32 -7.25 -6.31
N VAL A 79 -11.37 -6.34 -6.18
CA VAL A 79 -11.42 -5.21 -5.25
C VAL A 79 -11.03 -3.93 -5.98
N THR A 80 -11.97 -2.98 -6.03
CA THR A 80 -11.76 -1.63 -6.55
C THR A 80 -11.31 -0.67 -5.45
N ILE A 81 -10.24 0.06 -5.72
CA ILE A 81 -9.68 1.09 -4.84
C ILE A 81 -9.85 2.45 -5.52
N THR A 82 -10.50 3.39 -4.84
CA THR A 82 -10.64 4.77 -5.33
C THR A 82 -9.81 5.72 -4.48
N PHE A 83 -9.08 6.61 -5.14
CA PHE A 83 -8.28 7.64 -4.52
C PHE A 83 -8.97 9.01 -4.53
N SER A 84 -8.50 9.94 -3.71
CA SER A 84 -9.08 11.28 -3.53
C SER A 84 -9.00 12.16 -4.79
N ASP A 85 -8.07 11.86 -5.69
CA ASP A 85 -7.96 12.46 -7.03
C ASP A 85 -8.92 11.82 -8.06
N LYS A 86 -9.80 10.92 -7.60
CA LYS A 86 -10.75 10.12 -8.40
C LYS A 86 -10.10 9.03 -9.25
N ALA A 87 -8.79 8.81 -9.15
CA ALA A 87 -8.16 7.67 -9.80
C ALA A 87 -8.73 6.37 -9.22
N LYS A 88 -8.95 5.39 -10.10
CA LYS A 88 -9.45 4.06 -9.73
C LYS A 88 -8.47 2.99 -10.17
N TYR A 89 -8.31 2.01 -9.30
CA TYR A 89 -7.47 0.85 -9.51
C TYR A 89 -8.21 -0.41 -9.07
N TRP A 90 -7.80 -1.56 -9.59
CA TRP A 90 -8.30 -2.84 -9.14
C TRP A 90 -7.19 -3.88 -9.01
N MET A 91 -7.43 -4.86 -8.14
CA MET A 91 -6.66 -6.09 -8.03
C MET A 91 -7.57 -7.21 -7.53
N THR A 92 -7.16 -8.46 -7.75
CA THR A 92 -7.89 -9.63 -7.27
C THR A 92 -7.20 -10.23 -6.06
N PHE A 93 -7.96 -10.51 -5.01
CA PHE A 93 -7.51 -11.20 -3.81
C PHE A 93 -7.87 -12.68 -3.88
N THR A 94 -6.97 -13.55 -3.43
CA THR A 94 -7.22 -14.98 -3.32
C THR A 94 -6.49 -15.58 -2.12
N THR A 95 -6.57 -16.90 -1.97
CA THR A 95 -5.82 -17.67 -0.98
C THR A 95 -4.93 -18.71 -1.64
N PRO A 96 -3.94 -19.27 -0.92
CA PRO A 96 -3.17 -20.41 -1.42
C PRO A 96 -4.04 -21.61 -1.83
N LYS A 97 -5.13 -21.88 -1.09
CA LYS A 97 -6.00 -23.03 -1.36
C LYS A 97 -6.79 -22.89 -2.65
N TYR A 98 -7.15 -21.66 -3.06
CA TYR A 98 -7.70 -21.43 -4.39
C TYR A 98 -6.69 -21.83 -5.47
N LEU A 99 -5.42 -21.43 -5.32
CA LEU A 99 -4.36 -21.80 -6.27
C LEU A 99 -4.10 -23.30 -6.29
N ASP A 100 -4.08 -23.97 -5.14
CA ASP A 100 -3.94 -25.43 -5.06
C ASP A 100 -5.06 -26.14 -5.82
N LYS A 101 -6.29 -25.65 -5.71
CA LYS A 101 -7.42 -26.18 -6.48
C LYS A 101 -7.20 -25.98 -7.99
N MET A 102 -6.87 -24.76 -8.42
CA MET A 102 -6.68 -24.46 -9.83
C MET A 102 -5.53 -25.27 -10.45
N LEU A 103 -4.42 -25.43 -9.73
CA LEU A 103 -3.26 -26.21 -10.19
C LEU A 103 -3.46 -27.73 -10.08
N GLY A 104 -4.50 -28.19 -9.39
CA GLY A 104 -4.93 -29.59 -9.43
C GLY A 104 -5.64 -29.95 -10.73
N GLU A 105 -6.26 -28.96 -11.39
CA GLU A 105 -6.99 -29.12 -12.65
C GLU A 105 -6.14 -28.68 -13.86
N GLU A 106 -5.37 -27.61 -13.70
CA GLU A 106 -4.57 -26.99 -14.75
C GLU A 106 -3.07 -27.07 -14.46
N SER A 107 -2.25 -27.12 -15.51
CA SER A 107 -0.79 -27.19 -15.37
C SER A 107 -0.12 -25.86 -14.99
N TYR A 108 -0.85 -24.74 -15.08
CA TYR A 108 -0.35 -23.41 -14.72
C TYR A 108 -1.49 -22.47 -14.33
N PHE A 109 -1.18 -21.48 -13.50
CA PHE A 109 -2.05 -20.35 -13.20
C PHE A 109 -1.34 -19.06 -13.60
N SER A 110 -1.97 -18.27 -14.47
CA SER A 110 -1.44 -17.00 -14.91
C SER A 110 -2.44 -15.90 -14.60
N SER A 111 -2.09 -15.04 -13.65
CA SER A 111 -2.86 -13.84 -13.36
C SER A 111 -1.94 -12.65 -13.12
N LYS A 112 -2.41 -11.47 -13.51
CA LYS A 112 -1.76 -10.18 -13.24
C LYS A 112 -2.59 -9.46 -12.18
N HIS A 113 -1.92 -8.66 -11.34
CA HIS A 113 -2.58 -7.87 -10.29
C HIS A 113 -3.35 -8.75 -9.29
N PHE A 114 -2.66 -9.81 -8.83
CA PHE A 114 -3.19 -10.84 -7.95
C PHE A 114 -2.49 -10.78 -6.60
N MET A 115 -3.26 -10.77 -5.51
CA MET A 115 -2.75 -10.75 -4.14
C MET A 115 -3.19 -12.03 -3.43
N ILE A 116 -2.23 -12.75 -2.84
CA ILE A 116 -2.49 -13.98 -2.10
C ILE A 116 -2.46 -13.65 -0.62
N ILE A 117 -3.61 -13.81 0.05
CA ILE A 117 -3.76 -13.57 1.48
C ILE A 117 -4.21 -14.86 2.21
N LYS A 118 -4.12 -14.86 3.54
CA LYS A 118 -4.38 -16.07 4.33
C LYS A 118 -5.85 -16.51 4.30
N SER A 119 -6.77 -15.56 4.31
CA SER A 119 -8.23 -15.77 4.32
C SER A 119 -8.89 -14.56 3.68
N LEU A 120 -9.98 -14.74 2.94
CA LEU A 120 -10.74 -13.67 2.28
C LEU A 120 -11.85 -13.15 3.19
N THR A 121 -11.47 -12.34 4.18
CA THR A 121 -12.44 -11.55 4.96
C THR A 121 -12.34 -10.08 4.57
N GLU A 122 -13.43 -9.33 4.72
CA GLU A 122 -13.41 -7.88 4.47
C GLU A 122 -12.27 -7.17 5.23
N GLU A 123 -12.07 -7.54 6.49
CA GLU A 123 -10.98 -7.01 7.33
C GLU A 123 -9.60 -7.33 6.73
N SER A 124 -9.35 -8.58 6.34
CA SER A 124 -8.06 -8.99 5.80
C SER A 124 -7.75 -8.34 4.45
N ILE A 125 -8.75 -8.18 3.58
CA ILE A 125 -8.62 -7.51 2.29
C ILE A 125 -8.28 -6.03 2.52
N LYS A 126 -9.10 -5.33 3.31
CA LYS A 126 -8.91 -3.90 3.58
C LYS A 126 -7.59 -3.61 4.27
N SER A 127 -7.23 -4.39 5.29
CA SER A 127 -5.94 -4.22 5.98
C SER A 127 -4.75 -4.49 5.07
N THR A 128 -4.84 -5.45 4.14
CA THR A 128 -3.79 -5.70 3.15
C THR A 128 -3.63 -4.53 2.19
N VAL A 129 -4.74 -3.99 1.65
CA VAL A 129 -4.71 -2.81 0.77
C VAL A 129 -4.04 -1.63 1.48
N LEU A 130 -4.45 -1.33 2.71
CA LEU A 130 -3.88 -0.22 3.49
C LEU A 130 -2.38 -0.43 3.76
N LYS A 131 -1.97 -1.65 4.07
CA LYS A 131 -0.56 -1.97 4.31
C LYS A 131 0.30 -1.80 3.06
N LEU A 132 -0.18 -2.21 1.88
CA LEU A 132 0.52 -2.00 0.62
C LEU A 132 0.64 -0.52 0.28
N ASP A 133 -0.40 0.27 0.59
CA ASP A 133 -0.41 1.71 0.37
C ASP A 133 0.61 2.44 1.25
N GLU A 134 0.69 2.05 2.52
CA GLU A 134 1.68 2.56 3.48
C GLU A 134 3.13 2.34 3.01
N GLN A 135 3.38 1.22 2.30
CA GLN A 135 4.69 0.82 1.79
C GLN A 135 4.98 1.31 0.36
N ASP A 136 4.10 2.12 -0.24
CA ASP A 136 4.21 2.57 -1.65
C ASP A 136 4.14 1.42 -2.68
N GLU A 137 3.65 0.24 -2.30
CA GLU A 137 3.61 -0.98 -3.12
C GLU A 137 2.25 -1.19 -3.82
N LEU A 138 1.20 -0.51 -3.35
CA LEU A 138 -0.18 -0.76 -3.80
C LEU A 138 -0.36 -0.54 -5.31
N ILE A 139 0.12 0.59 -5.83
CA ILE A 139 -0.09 0.96 -7.24
C ILE A 139 0.63 -0.02 -8.18
N GLU A 140 1.81 -0.53 -7.80
CA GLU A 140 2.56 -1.49 -8.59
C GLU A 140 1.85 -2.85 -8.71
N ASN A 141 1.10 -3.22 -7.67
CA ASN A 141 0.34 -4.47 -7.62
C ASN A 141 -1.06 -4.34 -8.23
N CYS A 142 -1.54 -3.13 -8.50
CA CYS A 142 -2.85 -2.86 -9.05
C CYS A 142 -2.84 -2.66 -10.57
N LYS A 143 -4.00 -2.83 -11.21
CA LYS A 143 -4.27 -2.32 -12.56
C LYS A 143 -5.04 -1.03 -12.46
N LYS A 144 -4.67 -0.03 -13.26
CA LYS A 144 -5.48 1.19 -13.42
C LYS A 144 -6.69 0.90 -14.30
N TYR A 145 -7.86 1.45 -13.94
CA TYR A 145 -9.03 1.47 -14.82
C TYR A 145 -8.82 2.40 -16.03
#